data_AF-A0A259NBX1-F1
#
_entry.id   AF-A0A259NBX1-F1
#
_cell.length_a   1.000
_cell.length_b   1.000
_cell.length_c   1.000
_cell.angle_alpha   90.00
_cell.angle_beta   90.00
_cell.angle_gamma   90.00
#
_symmetry.space_group_name_H-M   'P 1'
#
loop_
_entity.id
_entity.type
_entity.pdbx_description
1 polymer ?
#
loop_
_entity_poly.entity_id
_entity_poly.type
_entity_poly.pdbx_seq_one_letter_code
_entity_poly.pdbx_strand_id
1 'polypeptide(L)'
;MTYILGALLLLVTIFFVQKKLAAGAIHSRFGVRESTHRLISTDLGNAAGRIKLSRFGINGIADAVFESVKGSEILVGEFKSRKYRGQVRLYELYQLILYMGHIKALYPNHKVLGCLAYADSRVQVNFDPAVYEALLALREEYWLTVRYKRVADSRPLHKRMKVNGENRALRLSASL
;
A
#
# COMPACT_ATOMS: atom_id res chain seq x y z
N MET A 1 -11.68 46.53 -10.61
CA MET A 1 -10.74 46.00 -9.58
C MET A 1 -11.43 45.06 -8.60
N THR A 2 -12.60 45.41 -8.05
CA THR A 2 -13.42 44.57 -7.16
C THR A 2 -13.88 43.23 -7.76
N TYR A 3 -14.30 43.22 -9.03
CA TYR A 3 -14.71 41.98 -9.73
C TYR A 3 -13.57 40.98 -9.94
N ILE A 4 -12.35 41.47 -10.17
CA ILE A 4 -11.15 40.63 -10.32
C ILE A 4 -10.79 40.02 -8.96
N LEU A 5 -10.86 40.81 -7.89
CA LEU A 5 -10.63 40.33 -6.53
C LEU A 5 -11.65 39.25 -6.13
N GLY A 6 -12.93 39.46 -6.46
CA GLY A 6 -14.01 38.49 -6.22
C GLY A 6 -13.83 37.19 -7.01
N ALA A 7 -13.45 37.26 -8.28
CA ALA A 7 -13.16 36.09 -9.10
C ALA A 7 -11.94 35.31 -8.57
N LEU A 8 -10.89 36.01 -8.12
CA LEU A 8 -9.71 35.38 -7.52
C LEU A 8 -10.07 34.64 -6.22
N LEU A 9 -10.88 35.27 -5.38
CA LEU A 9 -11.31 34.69 -4.11
C LEU A 9 -12.20 33.45 -4.33
N LEU A 10 -13.09 33.50 -5.32
CA LEU A 10 -13.89 32.34 -5.74
C LEU A 10 -13.01 31.17 -6.21
N LEU A 11 -12.01 31.43 -7.06
CA LEU A 11 -11.07 30.39 -7.53
C LEU A 11 -10.29 29.76 -6.39
N VAL A 12 -9.84 30.57 -5.41
CA VAL A 12 -9.17 30.08 -4.20
C VAL A 12 -10.12 29.19 -3.39
N THR A 13 -11.38 29.60 -3.17
CA THR A 13 -12.36 28.78 -2.46
C THR A 13 -12.62 27.46 -3.19
N ILE A 14 -12.85 27.49 -4.51
CA ILE A 14 -13.05 26.28 -5.34
C ILE A 14 -11.85 25.35 -5.22
N PHE A 15 -10.62 25.89 -5.31
CA PHE A 15 -9.39 25.11 -5.17
C PHE A 15 -9.32 24.40 -3.82
N PHE A 16 -9.61 25.09 -2.71
CA PHE A 16 -9.60 24.48 -1.37
C PHE A 16 -10.71 23.43 -1.20
N VAL A 17 -11.91 23.66 -1.74
CA VAL A 17 -13.01 22.69 -1.72
C VAL A 17 -12.64 21.42 -2.49
N GLN A 18 -12.12 21.55 -3.72
CA GLN A 18 -11.68 20.41 -4.53
C GLN A 18 -10.57 19.62 -3.84
N LYS A 19 -9.59 20.31 -3.24
CA LYS A 19 -8.50 19.68 -2.49
C LYS A 19 -9.01 18.85 -1.32
N LYS A 20 -10.00 19.36 -0.57
CA LYS A 20 -10.61 18.64 0.55
C LYS A 20 -11.41 17.42 0.08
N LEU A 21 -12.18 17.55 -1.01
CA LEU A 21 -12.90 16.42 -1.60
C LEU A 21 -11.95 15.29 -2.07
N ALA A 22 -10.81 15.66 -2.65
CA ALA A 22 -9.79 14.69 -3.08
C ALA A 22 -9.18 13.92 -1.89
N ALA A 23 -8.89 14.60 -0.77
CA ALA A 23 -8.41 13.95 0.44
C ALA A 23 -9.44 12.96 1.01
N GLY A 24 -10.72 13.37 1.08
CA GLY A 24 -11.81 12.49 1.53
C GLY A 24 -12.03 11.28 0.62
N ALA A 25 -11.84 11.45 -0.69
CA ALA A 25 -11.93 10.36 -1.66
C ALA A 25 -10.85 9.29 -1.46
N ILE A 26 -9.63 9.69 -1.06
CA ILE A 26 -8.54 8.75 -0.75
C ILE A 26 -8.87 7.98 0.54
N HIS A 27 -9.28 8.65 1.61
CA HIS A 27 -9.63 7.98 2.88
C HIS A 27 -10.75 6.96 2.70
N SER A 28 -11.85 7.36 2.04
CA SER A 28 -13.01 6.50 1.81
C SER A 28 -12.69 5.28 0.95
N ARG A 29 -11.76 5.40 -0.02
CA ARG A 29 -11.28 4.29 -0.84
C ARG A 29 -10.67 3.18 0.00
N PHE A 30 -9.95 3.51 1.06
CA PHE A 30 -9.35 2.54 1.97
C PHE A 30 -10.21 2.23 3.21
N GLY A 31 -11.43 2.77 3.28
CA GLY A 31 -12.37 2.50 4.37
C GLY A 31 -12.05 3.24 5.67
N VAL A 32 -11.22 4.28 5.61
CA VAL A 32 -10.87 5.13 6.75
C VAL A 32 -11.49 6.52 6.62
N ARG A 33 -11.40 7.32 7.68
CA ARG A 33 -11.90 8.71 7.73
C ARG A 33 -10.79 9.64 8.19
N GLU A 34 -10.76 10.86 7.65
CA GLU A 34 -9.81 11.92 8.06
C GLU A 34 -9.81 12.16 9.58
N SER A 35 -10.97 12.02 10.24
CA SER A 35 -11.11 12.20 11.69
C SER A 35 -10.45 11.09 12.52
N THR A 36 -10.15 9.94 11.91
CA THR A 36 -9.61 8.76 12.59
C THR A 36 -8.20 8.41 12.13
N HIS A 37 -7.85 8.83 10.92
CA HIS A 37 -6.63 8.47 10.24
C HIS A 37 -6.07 9.69 9.51
N ARG A 38 -4.81 10.00 9.79
CA ARG A 38 -4.03 11.04 9.12
C ARG A 38 -3.32 10.42 7.92
N LEU A 39 -3.55 10.95 6.73
CA LEU A 39 -2.80 10.54 5.53
C LEU A 39 -1.35 11.01 5.62
N ILE A 40 -0.40 10.07 5.67
CA ILE A 40 1.05 10.32 5.75
C ILE A 40 1.68 10.39 4.36
N SER A 41 1.22 9.52 3.44
CA SER A 41 1.76 9.40 2.08
C SER A 41 0.67 8.95 1.12
N THR A 42 0.69 9.43 -0.12
CA THR A 42 -0.17 8.91 -1.19
C THR A 42 0.50 9.05 -2.55
N ASP A 43 0.45 7.98 -3.35
CA ASP A 43 0.74 8.03 -4.79
C ASP A 43 -0.53 8.33 -5.61
N LEU A 44 -1.70 8.25 -4.97
CA LEU A 44 -2.98 8.59 -5.59
C LEU A 44 -3.22 10.10 -5.62
N GLY A 45 -3.54 10.61 -6.81
CA GLY A 45 -3.90 12.01 -7.05
C GLY A 45 -2.72 12.98 -7.05
N ASN A 46 -3.01 14.29 -6.93
CA ASN A 46 -2.03 15.38 -6.99
C ASN A 46 -1.48 15.79 -5.61
N ALA A 47 -1.42 14.88 -4.63
CA ALA A 47 -0.91 15.23 -3.30
C ALA A 47 0.62 15.27 -3.29
N ALA A 48 1.19 16.21 -2.53
CA ALA A 48 2.62 16.50 -2.52
C ALA A 48 3.48 15.55 -1.64
N GLY A 49 2.86 14.65 -0.87
CA GLY A 49 3.58 13.78 0.07
C GLY A 49 3.68 12.34 -0.41
N ARG A 50 4.89 11.91 -0.79
CA ARG A 50 5.21 10.50 -1.09
C ARG A 50 6.36 10.03 -0.22
N ILE A 51 6.14 8.97 0.55
CA ILE A 51 7.21 8.25 1.24
C ILE A 51 7.73 7.17 0.28
N LYS A 52 8.96 7.33 -0.18
CA LYS A 52 9.68 6.25 -0.87
C LYS A 52 10.07 5.21 0.17
N LEU A 53 9.49 4.02 0.07
CA LEU A 53 9.85 2.88 0.90
C LEU A 53 11.07 2.21 0.28
N SER A 54 12.20 2.28 0.98
CA SER A 54 13.46 1.72 0.51
C SER A 54 14.14 0.94 1.63
N ARG A 55 14.42 -0.34 1.39
CA ARG A 55 15.22 -1.16 2.29
C ARG A 55 15.90 -2.26 1.51
N PHE A 56 17.14 -2.58 1.86
CA PHE A 56 17.88 -3.71 1.27
C PHE A 56 17.99 -3.66 -0.26
N GLY A 57 17.94 -2.47 -0.86
CA GLY A 57 17.95 -2.28 -2.32
C GLY A 57 16.60 -2.55 -3.01
N ILE A 58 15.55 -2.88 -2.24
CA ILE A 58 14.18 -2.99 -2.72
C ILE A 58 13.49 -1.65 -2.48
N ASN A 59 12.84 -1.13 -3.53
CA ASN A 59 12.21 0.19 -3.52
C ASN A 59 10.74 0.07 -3.93
N GLY A 60 9.89 0.92 -3.37
CA GLY A 60 8.52 1.09 -3.82
C GLY A 60 7.83 2.28 -3.18
N ILE A 61 6.62 2.56 -3.66
CA ILE A 61 5.74 3.59 -3.15
C ILE A 61 4.38 2.92 -3.00
N ALA A 62 3.81 2.98 -1.79
CA ALA A 62 2.45 2.50 -1.57
C ALA A 62 1.45 3.55 -2.07
N ASP A 63 0.29 3.10 -2.57
CA ASP A 63 -0.76 4.01 -3.04
C ASP A 63 -1.23 4.96 -1.95
N ALA A 64 -1.34 4.49 -0.70
CA ALA A 64 -1.59 5.34 0.46
C ALA A 64 -1.00 4.77 1.75
N VAL A 65 -0.64 5.64 2.68
CA VAL A 65 -0.23 5.28 4.04
C VAL A 65 -0.94 6.21 5.01
N PHE A 66 -1.60 5.63 6.00
CA PHE A 66 -2.35 6.36 7.01
C PHE A 66 -1.85 6.02 8.41
N GLU A 67 -1.75 7.02 9.27
CA GLU A 67 -1.53 6.85 10.71
C GLU A 67 -2.86 7.01 11.44
N SER A 68 -3.18 6.10 12.35
CA SER A 68 -4.29 6.33 13.27
C SER A 68 -4.03 7.59 14.09
N VAL A 69 -5.05 8.44 14.27
CA VAL A 69 -4.96 9.63 15.13
C VAL A 69 -4.62 9.27 16.58
N LYS A 70 -4.91 8.02 17.01
CA LYS A 70 -4.52 7.48 18.32
C LYS A 70 -3.04 7.06 18.38
N GLY A 71 -2.31 7.06 17.26
CA GLY A 71 -0.86 6.85 17.19
C GLY A 71 -0.35 5.41 17.39
N SER A 72 -1.22 4.40 17.43
CA SER A 72 -0.80 3.01 17.66
C SER A 72 -0.79 2.11 16.42
N GLU A 73 -1.32 2.61 15.30
CA GLU A 73 -1.56 1.82 14.10
C GLU A 73 -1.26 2.61 12.82
N ILE A 74 -0.66 1.93 11.85
CA ILE A 74 -0.45 2.42 10.49
C ILE A 74 -1.14 1.48 9.51
N LEU A 75 -1.98 2.05 8.64
CA LEU A 75 -2.63 1.36 7.54
C LEU A 75 -1.89 1.65 6.23
N VAL A 76 -1.40 0.62 5.57
CA VAL A 76 -0.80 0.68 4.24
C VAL A 76 -1.85 0.26 3.21
N GLY A 77 -2.17 1.16 2.29
CA GLY A 77 -3.17 0.97 1.25
C GLY A 77 -2.55 0.70 -0.11
N GLU A 78 -3.10 -0.28 -0.82
CA GLU A 78 -2.83 -0.56 -2.22
C GLU A 78 -4.16 -0.66 -2.98
N PHE A 79 -4.33 0.15 -4.02
CA PHE A 79 -5.52 0.23 -4.85
C PHE A 79 -5.39 -0.65 -6.10
N LYS A 80 -6.48 -1.31 -6.47
CA LYS A 80 -6.61 -2.08 -7.71
C LYS A 80 -7.91 -1.69 -8.41
N SER A 81 -7.81 -1.28 -9.66
CA SER A 81 -8.96 -0.89 -10.49
C SER A 81 -9.90 -2.05 -10.82
N ARG A 82 -9.43 -3.30 -10.69
CA ARG A 82 -10.25 -4.50 -10.91
C ARG A 82 -11.19 -4.77 -9.74
N LYS A 83 -12.24 -5.57 -10.00
CA LYS A 83 -13.11 -6.15 -8.96
C LYS A 83 -12.37 -7.25 -8.19
N TYR A 84 -12.73 -7.46 -6.93
CA TYR A 84 -12.10 -8.44 -6.04
C TYR A 84 -12.32 -9.89 -6.49
N ARG A 85 -13.55 -10.22 -6.92
CA ARG A 85 -13.95 -11.59 -7.32
C ARG A 85 -13.66 -12.67 -6.26
N GLY A 86 -13.63 -12.29 -4.98
CA GLY A 86 -13.46 -13.21 -3.85
C GLY A 86 -12.05 -13.78 -3.68
N GLN A 87 -11.05 -13.28 -4.41
CA GLN A 87 -9.68 -13.79 -4.37
C GLN A 87 -8.64 -12.66 -4.47
N VAL A 88 -7.61 -12.75 -3.63
CA VAL A 88 -6.43 -11.87 -3.70
C VAL A 88 -5.40 -12.51 -4.62
N ARG A 89 -4.85 -11.75 -5.58
CA ARG A 89 -3.75 -12.26 -6.41
C ARG A 89 -2.47 -12.26 -5.59
N LEU A 90 -1.68 -13.31 -5.71
CA LEU A 90 -0.47 -13.50 -4.90
C LEU A 90 0.52 -12.34 -5.00
N TYR A 91 0.73 -11.79 -6.20
CA TYR A 91 1.64 -10.65 -6.37
C TYR A 91 1.14 -9.38 -5.68
N GLU A 92 -0.18 -9.18 -5.56
CA GLU A 92 -0.76 -8.03 -4.85
C GLU A 92 -0.55 -8.17 -3.34
N LEU A 93 -0.69 -9.41 -2.82
CA LEU A 93 -0.35 -9.72 -1.44
C LEU A 93 1.13 -9.46 -1.16
N TYR A 94 2.03 -9.96 -2.03
CA TYR A 94 3.47 -9.79 -1.86
C TYR A 94 3.91 -8.32 -1.91
N GLN A 95 3.38 -7.56 -2.87
CA GLN A 95 3.62 -6.13 -2.99
C GLN A 95 3.22 -5.40 -1.70
N LEU A 96 2.02 -5.67 -1.18
CA LEU A 96 1.54 -5.04 0.04
C LEU A 96 2.36 -5.46 1.27
N ILE A 97 2.72 -6.74 1.41
CA ILE A 97 3.57 -7.21 2.53
C ILE A 97 4.96 -6.55 2.50
N LEU A 98 5.57 -6.35 1.33
CA LEU A 98 6.82 -5.61 1.21
C LEU A 98 6.68 -4.17 1.72
N TYR A 99 5.63 -3.46 1.31
CA TYR A 99 5.36 -2.10 1.80
C TYR A 99 5.14 -2.07 3.31
N MET A 100 4.37 -3.01 3.84
CA MET A 100 4.10 -3.14 5.27
C MET A 100 5.40 -3.38 6.06
N GLY A 101 6.29 -4.26 5.60
CA GLY A 101 7.55 -4.52 6.29
C GLY A 101 8.53 -3.34 6.24
N HIS A 102 8.55 -2.58 5.14
CA HIS A 102 9.32 -1.33 5.06
C HIS A 102 8.77 -0.26 6.00
N ILE A 103 7.44 -0.09 6.06
CA ILE A 103 6.77 0.80 7.02
C ILE A 103 7.03 0.37 8.46
N LYS A 104 6.96 -0.93 8.77
CA LYS A 104 7.23 -1.47 10.10
C LYS A 104 8.66 -1.16 10.56
N ALA A 105 9.62 -1.15 9.63
CA ALA A 105 11.00 -0.77 9.94
C ALA A 105 11.14 0.74 10.25
N LEU A 106 10.39 1.60 9.56
CA LEU A 106 10.37 3.05 9.82
C LEU A 106 9.62 3.39 11.12
N TYR A 107 8.60 2.59 11.47
CA TYR A 107 7.71 2.80 12.61
C TYR A 107 7.66 1.54 13.50
N PRO A 108 8.77 1.18 14.18
CA PRO A 108 8.91 -0.11 14.87
C PRO A 108 7.89 -0.33 15.98
N ASN A 109 7.43 0.74 16.63
CA ASN A 109 6.47 0.66 17.73
C ASN A 109 5.00 0.62 17.28
N HIS A 110 4.73 0.75 15.98
CA HIS A 110 3.36 0.78 15.46
C HIS A 110 2.91 -0.62 15.04
N LYS A 111 1.62 -0.90 15.21
CA LYS A 111 0.97 -2.02 14.53
C LYS A 111 0.79 -1.64 13.06
N VAL A 112 1.15 -2.53 12.14
CA VAL A 112 1.01 -2.27 10.70
C VAL A 112 -0.06 -3.19 10.12
N LEU A 113 -1.06 -2.58 9.48
CA LEU A 113 -2.13 -3.26 8.75
C LEU A 113 -2.05 -2.91 7.27
N GLY A 114 -2.51 -3.83 6.43
CA GLY A 114 -2.62 -3.66 5.00
C GLY A 114 -4.08 -3.58 4.56
N CYS A 115 -4.36 -2.83 3.49
CA CYS A 115 -5.65 -2.78 2.83
C CYS A 115 -5.47 -2.86 1.31
N LEU A 116 -5.99 -3.93 0.71
CA LEU A 116 -6.20 -4.02 -0.72
C LEU A 116 -7.57 -3.44 -1.06
N ALA A 117 -7.60 -2.25 -1.64
CA ALA A 117 -8.81 -1.59 -2.10
C ALA A 117 -9.08 -1.95 -3.55
N TYR A 118 -10.06 -2.83 -3.78
CA TYR A 118 -10.60 -3.15 -5.09
C TYR A 118 -11.69 -2.15 -5.47
N ALA A 119 -12.13 -2.16 -6.73
CA ALA A 119 -13.20 -1.28 -7.20
C ALA A 119 -14.53 -1.48 -6.46
N ASP A 120 -14.80 -2.69 -5.96
CA ASP A 120 -16.07 -3.10 -5.34
C ASP A 120 -15.92 -3.58 -3.89
N SER A 121 -14.70 -3.73 -3.38
CA SER A 121 -14.48 -4.22 -2.02
C SER A 121 -13.15 -3.76 -1.44
N ARG A 122 -12.96 -4.00 -0.14
CA ARG A 122 -11.71 -3.80 0.56
C ARG A 122 -11.35 -5.08 1.29
N VAL A 123 -10.08 -5.46 1.26
CA VAL A 123 -9.57 -6.66 1.92
C VAL A 123 -8.45 -6.25 2.86
N GLN A 124 -8.65 -6.50 4.15
CA GLN A 124 -7.63 -6.27 5.15
C GLN A 124 -6.59 -7.40 5.13
N VAL A 125 -5.32 -7.02 5.26
CA VAL A 125 -4.17 -7.93 5.28
C VAL A 125 -3.39 -7.66 6.56
N ASN A 126 -3.07 -8.72 7.31
CA ASN A 126 -2.18 -8.64 8.46
C ASN A 126 -0.73 -8.71 8.00
N PHE A 127 0.16 -8.02 8.71
CA PHE A 127 1.59 -8.11 8.45
C PHE A 127 2.09 -9.51 8.78
N ASP A 128 2.66 -10.19 7.78
CA ASP A 128 3.25 -11.52 7.93
C ASP A 128 4.78 -11.39 7.84
N PRO A 129 5.51 -11.37 8.97
CA PRO A 129 6.96 -11.18 8.97
C PRO A 129 7.69 -12.33 8.29
N ALA A 130 7.17 -13.56 8.37
CA ALA A 130 7.81 -14.70 7.71
C ALA A 130 7.74 -14.56 6.18
N VAL A 131 6.60 -14.12 5.65
CA VAL A 131 6.47 -13.84 4.21
C VAL A 131 7.34 -12.66 3.80
N TYR A 132 7.41 -11.60 4.62
CA TYR A 132 8.27 -10.45 4.36
C TYR A 132 9.75 -10.84 4.25
N GLU A 133 10.29 -11.56 5.24
CA GLU A 133 11.69 -12.01 5.21
C GLU A 133 11.97 -12.94 4.02
N ALA A 134 11.02 -13.83 3.68
CA ALA A 134 11.17 -14.69 2.52
C ALA A 134 11.15 -13.90 1.19
N LEU A 135 10.36 -12.84 1.09
CA LEU A 135 10.38 -11.93 -0.08
C LEU A 135 11.70 -11.16 -0.19
N LEU A 136 12.31 -10.77 0.94
CA LEU A 136 13.64 -10.16 0.94
C LEU A 136 14.71 -11.13 0.45
N ALA A 137 14.63 -12.41 0.83
CA ALA A 137 15.60 -13.43 0.43
C ALA A 137 15.62 -13.67 -1.10
N LEU A 138 14.48 -13.47 -1.78
CA LEU A 138 14.40 -13.58 -3.26
C LEU A 138 15.31 -12.58 -3.99
N ARG A 139 15.72 -11.49 -3.32
CA ARG A 139 16.68 -10.53 -3.87
C ARG A 139 18.00 -11.20 -4.25
N GLU A 140 18.49 -12.10 -3.42
CA GLU A 140 19.75 -12.80 -3.69
C GLU A 140 19.60 -13.75 -4.86
N GLU A 141 18.47 -14.47 -4.94
CA GLU A 141 18.13 -15.30 -6.09
C GLU A 141 18.06 -14.50 -7.39
N TYR A 142 17.50 -13.28 -7.34
CA TYR A 142 17.48 -12.36 -8.48
C TYR A 142 18.90 -12.02 -8.93
N TRP A 143 19.79 -11.60 -8.02
CA TRP A 143 21.17 -11.25 -8.37
C TRP A 143 21.99 -12.44 -8.89
N LEU A 144 21.78 -13.64 -8.32
CA LEU A 144 22.37 -14.88 -8.83
C LEU A 144 21.89 -15.16 -10.25
N THR A 145 20.59 -15.00 -10.51
CA THR A 145 20.00 -15.17 -11.84
C THR A 145 20.56 -14.17 -12.84
N VAL A 146 20.69 -12.90 -12.45
CA VAL A 146 21.27 -11.85 -13.31
C VAL A 146 22.73 -12.14 -13.65
N ARG A 147 23.53 -12.54 -12.65
CA ARG A 147 24.98 -12.79 -12.78
C ARG A 147 25.30 -14.08 -13.53
N TYR A 148 24.64 -15.19 -13.18
CA TYR A 148 24.96 -16.53 -13.69
C TYR A 148 24.00 -17.03 -14.76
N LYS A 149 22.96 -16.24 -15.11
CA LYS A 149 21.90 -16.61 -16.08
C LYS A 149 21.18 -17.93 -15.75
N ARG A 150 21.20 -18.33 -14.48
CA ARG A 150 20.58 -19.56 -13.98
C ARG A 150 19.69 -19.25 -12.79
N VAL A 151 18.46 -19.77 -12.83
CA VAL A 151 17.51 -19.66 -11.73
C VAL A 151 17.95 -20.58 -10.60
N ALA A 152 18.08 -20.04 -9.38
CA ALA A 152 18.47 -20.80 -8.20
C ALA A 152 17.39 -21.83 -7.79
N ASP A 153 16.13 -21.39 -7.69
CA ASP A 153 14.96 -22.24 -7.50
C ASP A 153 13.81 -21.70 -8.37
N SER A 154 13.27 -22.53 -9.27
CA SER A 154 12.21 -22.12 -10.21
C SER A 154 10.81 -22.13 -9.59
N ARG A 155 10.64 -22.72 -8.42
CA ARG A 155 9.34 -22.77 -7.74
C ARG A 155 8.99 -21.36 -7.26
N PRO A 156 7.76 -20.87 -7.42
CA PRO A 156 7.36 -19.58 -6.86
C PRO A 156 7.21 -19.66 -5.33
N LEU A 157 7.28 -18.52 -4.63
CA LEU A 157 7.33 -18.48 -3.16
C LEU A 157 6.19 -19.24 -2.47
N HIS A 158 4.94 -19.11 -2.94
CA HIS A 158 3.78 -19.83 -2.40
C HIS A 158 3.85 -21.36 -2.55
N LYS A 159 4.78 -21.90 -3.34
CA LYS A 159 5.06 -23.35 -3.43
C LYS A 159 6.20 -23.79 -2.50
N ARG A 160 6.97 -22.83 -1.96
CA ARG A 160 8.08 -23.07 -1.04
C ARG A 160 7.68 -22.90 0.42
N MET A 161 6.69 -22.05 0.69
CA MET A 161 6.20 -21.78 2.05
C MET A 161 4.70 -21.44 2.05
N LYS A 162 4.10 -21.51 3.24
CA LYS A 162 2.73 -21.03 3.48
C LYS A 162 2.70 -19.51 3.54
N VAL A 163 2.04 -18.87 2.57
CA VAL A 163 2.00 -17.40 2.44
C VAL A 163 0.72 -16.74 2.98
N ASN A 164 -0.18 -17.53 3.55
CA ASN A 164 -1.41 -17.06 4.21
C ASN A 164 -1.39 -17.32 5.73
N GLY A 165 -0.19 -17.35 6.35
CA GLY A 165 0.00 -17.68 7.76
C GLY A 165 -0.82 -16.77 8.68
N GLU A 166 -0.54 -15.47 8.61
CA GLU A 166 -1.27 -14.41 9.34
C GLU A 166 -2.60 -14.02 8.68
N ASN A 167 -2.89 -14.62 7.52
CA ASN A 167 -3.96 -14.21 6.60
C ASN A 167 -4.84 -15.39 6.18
N ARG A 168 -5.18 -16.29 7.12
CA ARG A 168 -5.79 -17.61 6.85
C ARG A 168 -7.13 -17.55 6.12
N ALA A 169 -7.89 -16.47 6.32
CA ALA A 169 -9.18 -16.25 5.67
C ALA A 169 -9.06 -15.84 4.19
N LEU A 170 -7.87 -15.41 3.74
CA LEU A 170 -7.68 -14.98 2.37
C LEU A 170 -7.65 -16.17 1.40
N ARG A 171 -8.51 -16.13 0.39
CA ARG A 171 -8.42 -16.99 -0.78
C ARG A 171 -7.41 -16.37 -1.75
N LEU A 172 -6.38 -17.12 -2.09
CA LEU A 172 -5.27 -16.64 -2.93
C LEU A 172 -5.34 -17.25 -4.32
N SER A 173 -5.03 -16.43 -5.33
CA SER A 173 -4.89 -16.88 -6.72
C SER A 173 -3.49 -16.65 -7.25
N ALA A 174 -2.97 -17.62 -8.00
CA ALA A 174 -1.75 -17.50 -8.78
C ALA A 174 -2.00 -16.96 -10.21
N SER A 175 -3.25 -16.66 -10.57
CA SER A 175 -3.58 -16.08 -11.87
C SER A 175 -2.95 -14.69 -12.02
N LEU A 176 -2.21 -14.49 -13.11
CA LEU A 176 -1.74 -13.17 -13.55
C LEU A 176 -2.89 -12.32 -14.10
#